data_AF-A0A7C6L905-F1
#
_entry.id   AF-A0A7C6L905-F1
#
_cell.length_a   1.000
_cell.length_b   1.000
_cell.length_c   1.000
_cell.angle_alpha   90.00
_cell.angle_beta   90.00
_cell.angle_gamma   90.00
#
_symmetry.space_group_name_H-M   'P 1'
#
loop_
_entity.id
_entity.type
_entity.pdbx_description
1 polymer ?
#
loop_
_entity_poly.entity_id
_entity_poly.type
_entity_poly.pdbx_seq_one_letter_code
_entity_poly.pdbx_strand_id
1 'polypeptide(L)' 'MNIDLYTVWQKLAFLIVHKTTLWLLIVLLGTALASWRLAVVLDKHNARQREASLARKTAVGYAATAVILWLLSVVLG' A
#
# COMPACT_ATOMS: atom_id res chain seq x y z
N MET A 1 -20.45 -17.31 21.03
CA MET A 1 -19.21 -17.61 20.28
C MET A 1 -18.18 -16.61 20.77
N ASN A 2 -17.28 -17.03 21.66
CA ASN A 2 -16.28 -16.12 22.24
C ASN A 2 -15.19 -15.93 21.18
N ILE A 3 -15.08 -14.72 20.62
CA ILE A 3 -14.05 -14.41 19.62
C ILE A 3 -12.76 -14.28 20.40
N ASP A 4 -12.00 -15.36 20.43
CA ASP A 4 -10.71 -15.38 21.10
C ASP A 4 -9.72 -14.56 20.24
N LEU A 5 -9.39 -13.37 20.74
CA LEU A 5 -8.60 -12.36 20.04
C LEU A 5 -7.24 -12.92 19.61
N TYR A 6 -6.71 -13.88 20.38
CA TYR A 6 -5.45 -14.55 20.10
C TYR A 6 -5.52 -15.43 18.85
N THR A 7 -6.58 -16.21 18.68
CA THR A 7 -6.75 -17.05 17.47
C THR A 7 -7.07 -16.21 16.23
N VAL A 8 -7.77 -15.09 16.40
CA VAL A 8 -7.98 -14.13 15.30
C VAL A 8 -6.66 -13.51 14.87
N TRP A 9 -5.83 -13.08 15.83
CA TRP A 9 -4.51 -12.51 15.55
C TRP A 9 -3.58 -13.49 14.82
N GLN A 10 -3.50 -14.75 15.29
CA GLN A 10 -2.71 -15.78 14.60
C GLN A 10 -3.18 -16.04 13.17
N LYS A 11 -4.49 -16.10 12.92
CA LYS A 11 -5.03 -16.28 11.56
C LYS A 11 -4.70 -15.09 10.66
N LEU A 12 -4.79 -13.86 11.17
CA LEU A 12 -4.43 -12.67 10.43
C LEU A 12 -2.92 -12.62 10.11
N ALA A 13 -2.06 -12.92 11.08
CA ALA A 13 -0.62 -12.99 10.87
C ALA A 13 -0.26 -14.04 9.80
N PHE A 14 -0.84 -15.23 9.87
CA PHE A 14 -0.65 -16.28 8.88
C PHE A 14 -1.06 -15.83 7.47
N LEU A 15 -2.23 -15.19 7.35
CA LEU A 15 -2.71 -14.65 6.07
C LEU A 15 -1.79 -13.55 5.55
N ILE A 16 -1.33 -12.63 6.39
CA ILE A 16 -0.40 -11.57 6.00
C ILE A 16 0.88 -12.18 5.43
N VAL A 17 1.53 -13.09 6.15
CA VAL A 17 2.80 -13.69 5.70
C VAL A 17 2.61 -14.52 4.41
N HIS A 18 1.56 -15.35 4.34
CA HIS A 18 1.37 -16.27 3.22
C HIS A 18 0.74 -15.64 1.98
N LYS A 19 0.04 -14.50 2.11
CA LYS A 19 -0.57 -13.79 0.98
C LYS A 19 0.23 -12.58 0.52
N THR A 20 1.13 -12.04 1.36
CA THR A 20 2.05 -10.96 0.97
C THR A 20 3.16 -11.53 0.09
N THR A 21 2.81 -11.74 -1.17
CA THR A 21 3.75 -12.16 -2.22
C THR A 21 4.56 -10.97 -2.71
N LEU A 22 5.79 -11.22 -3.20
CA LEU A 22 6.61 -10.20 -3.87
C LEU A 22 5.84 -9.51 -5.01
N TRP A 23 4.94 -10.23 -5.68
CA TRP A 23 4.06 -9.69 -6.70
C TRP A 23 3.14 -8.57 -6.17
N LEU A 24 2.54 -8.76 -5.00
CA LEU A 24 1.61 -7.79 -4.41
C LEU A 24 2.34 -6.47 -4.05
N LEU A 25 3.58 -6.56 -3.59
CA LEU A 25 4.44 -5.41 -3.32
C LEU A 25 4.82 -4.67 -4.60
N ILE A 26 5.19 -5.40 -5.66
CA ILE A 26 5.51 -4.82 -6.97
C ILE A 26 4.30 -4.11 -7.56
N VAL A 27 3.10 -4.69 -7.46
CA VAL A 27 1.86 -4.06 -7.92
C VAL A 27 1.58 -2.77 -7.13
N LEU A 28 1.69 -2.78 -5.80
CA LEU A 28 1.50 -1.57 -4.98
C LEU A 28 2.49 -0.46 -5.35
N LEU A 29 3.78 -0.80 -5.49
CA LEU A 29 4.82 0.16 -5.87
C LEU A 29 4.63 0.67 -7.30
N GLY A 30 4.25 -0.19 -8.24
CA GLY A 30 3.90 0.19 -9.62
C GLY A 30 2.71 1.15 -9.66
N THR A 31 1.69 0.90 -8.84
CA THR A 31 0.50 1.75 -8.74
C THR A 31 0.83 3.10 -8.11
N ALA A 32 1.71 3.12 -7.11
CA ALA A 32 2.25 4.35 -6.53
C ALA A 32 3.03 5.16 -7.56
N LEU A 33 3.88 4.52 -8.37
CA LEU A 33 4.68 5.16 -9.41
C LEU A 33 3.82 5.72 -10.55
N ALA A 34 2.78 4.97 -10.96
CA ALA A 34 1.79 5.45 -11.91
C ALA A 34 1.03 6.68 -11.40
N SER A 35 0.60 6.66 -10.13
CA SER A 35 -0.09 7.77 -9.47
C SER A 35 0.81 9.00 -9.33
N TRP A 36 2.10 8.81 -9.04
CA TRP A 36 3.10 9.87 -9.03
C TRP A 36 3.30 10.48 -10.42
N ARG A 37 3.43 9.63 -11.45
CA ARG A 37 3.54 10.09 -12.85
C ARG A 37 2.32 10.90 -13.27
N LEU A 38 1.12 10.46 -12.88
CA LEU A 38 -0.12 11.20 -13.11
C LEU A 38 -0.09 12.57 -12.43
N ALA A 39 0.34 12.62 -11.17
CA ALA A 39 0.46 13.88 -10.42
C ALA A 39 1.40 14.86 -11.12
N VAL A 40 2.56 14.40 -11.60
CA VAL A 40 3.54 15.24 -12.33
C VAL A 40 2.96 15.79 -13.63
N VAL A 41 2.20 14.97 -14.38
CA VAL A 41 1.55 15.40 -15.62
C VAL A 41 0.44 16.42 -15.34
N LEU A 42 -0.38 16.22 -14.30
CA LEU A 42 -1.41 17.17 -13.90
C LEU A 42 -0.82 18.51 -13.42
N ASP A 43 0.29 18.46 -12.68
CA ASP A 43 1.01 19.64 -12.20
C ASP A 43 1.54 20.48 -13.38
N LYS A 44 2.10 19.79 -14.40
CA LYS A 44 2.60 20.43 -15.62
C LYS A 44 1.51 21.17 -16.42
N HIS A 45 0.27 20.71 -16.36
CA HIS A 45 -0.86 21.35 -17.05
C HIS A 45 -1.53 22.47 -16.25
N ASN A 46 -1.06 22.76 -15.02
CA ASN A 46 -1.52 23.84 -14.13
C ASN A 46 -3.05 23.96 -13.91
N ALA A 47 -3.82 22.97 -14.37
CA ALA A 47 -5.27 23.03 -14.44
C ALA A 47 -5.95 22.45 -13.18
N ARG A 48 -5.21 21.69 -12.35
CA ARG A 48 -5.80 20.85 -11.29
C ARG A 48 -4.83 20.55 -10.12
N GLN A 49 -4.24 21.59 -9.52
CA GLN A 49 -3.32 21.44 -8.38
C GLN A 49 -3.94 20.66 -7.19
N ARG A 50 -5.25 20.77 -6.96
CA ARG A 50 -5.96 19.96 -5.94
C ARG A 50 -5.92 18.46 -6.24
N GLU A 51 -6.08 18.07 -7.51
CA GLU A 51 -6.07 16.67 -7.92
C GLU A 51 -4.64 16.12 -7.98
N ALA A 52 -3.66 16.95 -8.36
CA ALA A 52 -2.24 16.59 -8.28
C ALA A 52 -1.79 16.32 -6.83
N SER A 53 -2.26 17.11 -5.86
CA SER A 53 -2.03 16.90 -4.43
C SER A 53 -2.65 15.58 -3.93
N LEU A 54 -3.89 15.28 -4.34
CA LEU A 54 -4.56 14.02 -4.02
C LEU A 54 -3.80 12.82 -4.62
N ALA A 55 -3.37 12.91 -5.88
CA ALA A 55 -2.61 11.86 -6.57
C ALA A 55 -1.22 11.61 -5.94
N ARG A 56 -0.55 12.66 -5.45
CA ARG A 56 0.68 12.51 -4.64
C ARG A 56 0.39 11.82 -3.31
N LYS A 57 -0.68 12.20 -2.61
CA LYS A 57 -1.08 11.56 -1.35
C LYS A 57 -1.41 10.08 -1.52
N THR A 58 -2.14 9.71 -2.58
CA THR A 58 -2.44 8.31 -2.86
C THR A 58 -1.19 7.54 -3.25
N ALA A 59 -0.28 8.11 -4.04
CA ALA A 59 1.02 7.50 -4.33
C ALA A 59 1.82 7.21 -3.05
N VAL A 60 1.89 8.17 -2.12
CA VAL A 60 2.52 7.98 -0.81
C VAL A 60 1.78 6.92 0.01
N GLY A 61 0.45 6.90 -0.01
CA GLY A 61 -0.37 5.90 0.69
C GLY A 61 -0.11 4.48 0.19
N TYR A 62 -0.07 4.26 -1.13
CA TYR A 62 0.25 2.96 -1.71
C TYR A 62 1.70 2.53 -1.43
N ALA A 63 2.66 3.46 -1.50
CA ALA A 63 4.05 3.18 -1.16
C ALA A 63 4.22 2.84 0.32
N ALA A 64 3.62 3.61 1.23
CA ALA A 64 3.65 3.36 2.67
C ALA A 64 2.99 2.02 3.02
N THR A 65 1.86 1.71 2.39
CA THR A 65 1.17 0.42 2.56
C THR A 65 2.04 -0.75 2.12
N ALA A 66 2.76 -0.61 0.99
CA ALA A 66 3.70 -1.62 0.53
C ALA A 66 4.84 -1.83 1.53
N VAL A 67 5.44 -0.75 2.05
CA VAL A 67 6.52 -0.82 3.04
C VAL A 67 6.04 -1.47 4.35
N ILE A 68 4.86 -1.08 4.84
CA ILE A 68 4.29 -1.63 6.07
C ILE A 68 3.96 -3.13 5.89
N LEU A 69 3.33 -3.52 4.78
CA LEU A 69 3.05 -4.93 4.48
C LEU A 69 4.33 -5.76 4.38
N TRP A 70 5.36 -5.21 3.74
CA TRP A 70 6.66 -5.89 3.65
C TRP A 70 7.30 -6.06 5.03
N LEU A 71 7.35 -5.00 5.85
CA LEU A 71 7.89 -5.06 7.21
C LEU A 71 7.12 -6.05 8.09
N LEU A 72 5.78 -6.02 8.03
CA LEU A 72 4.95 -6.96 8.78
C LEU A 72 5.17 -8.41 8.33
N SER A 73 5.32 -8.65 7.02
CA SER A 73 5.61 -9.98 6.50
C SER A 73 6.98 -10.49 6.97
N VAL A 74 8.00 -9.62 7.03
CA VAL A 74 9.36 -9.99 7.51
C VAL A 74 9.40 -10.21 9.02
N VAL A 75 8.64 -9.44 9.82
CA VAL A 75 8.64 -9.57 11.28
C VAL A 75 7.77 -10.74 11.77
N LEU A 76 6.69 -11.03 11.06
CA LEU A 76 5.74 -12.11 11.41
C LEU A 76 6.05 -13.45 10.74
N GLY A 77 6.84 -13.45 9.66
CA GLY A 77 7.31 -14.64 8.96
C GLY A 77 8.57 -15.21 9.60
#